data_AF-A0A6G6YUC8-F1
#
_entry.id   AF-A0A6G6YUC8-F1
#
_cell.length_a   1.000
_cell.length_b   1.000
_cell.length_c   1.000
_cell.angle_alpha   90.00
_cell.angle_beta   90.00
_cell.angle_gamma   90.00
#
_symmetry.space_group_name_H-M   'P 1'
#
loop_
_entity.id
_entity.type
_entity.pdbx_description
1 polymer ?
#
loop_
_entity_poly.entity_id
_entity_poly.type
_entity_poly.pdbx_seq_one_letter_code
_entity_poly.pdbx_strand_id
1 'polypeptide(L)'
;MQQAAIRINEEEFQPELLDEVPPRWNGPHVGRRLCDAMRTLAMLPMGGGGSAAWPAYCYEWDDLLAQQAQGELERTQALQNRIRLLPSSREVQRMEAAICWPAEYLAPLAHLLRAVNAVALAHSLDRDSGWIAAKRGGYADTWRERHDQGCDIIARGLRSCRVSVF
;
A
#
# COMPACT_ATOMS: atom_id res chain seq x y z
N MET A 1 4.18 -30.19 46.43
CA MET A 1 3.97 -28.76 46.10
C MET A 1 5.33 -28.13 45.79
N GLN A 2 5.61 -27.87 44.52
CA GLN A 2 6.69 -27.00 44.07
C GLN A 2 6.15 -26.26 42.85
N GLN A 3 5.83 -24.98 43.02
CA GLN A 3 5.49 -24.07 41.92
C GLN A 3 6.81 -23.71 41.23
N ALA A 4 6.96 -24.13 39.97
CA ALA A 4 8.00 -23.61 39.10
C ALA A 4 7.52 -22.25 38.57
N ALA A 5 8.22 -21.19 38.96
CA ALA A 5 8.03 -19.86 38.41
C ALA A 5 8.35 -19.89 36.91
N ILE A 6 7.36 -19.55 36.09
CA ILE A 6 7.52 -19.30 34.66
C ILE A 6 8.41 -18.07 34.54
N ARG A 7 9.69 -18.27 34.20
CA ARG A 7 10.54 -17.19 33.73
C ARG A 7 9.99 -16.75 32.38
N ILE A 8 9.30 -15.62 32.36
CA ILE A 8 8.99 -14.90 31.13
C ILE A 8 10.34 -14.40 30.62
N ASN A 9 10.86 -15.03 29.57
CA ASN A 9 11.95 -14.43 28.81
C ASN A 9 11.38 -13.17 28.16
N GLU A 10 11.80 -12.02 28.65
CA GLU A 10 11.70 -10.72 27.98
C GLU A 10 12.61 -10.75 26.74
N GLU A 11 12.28 -11.59 25.76
CA GLU A 11 12.73 -11.33 24.39
C GLU A 11 11.96 -10.09 23.96
N GLU A 12 12.59 -8.95 24.20
CA GLU A 12 12.27 -7.66 23.60
C GLU A 12 11.85 -7.91 22.15
N PHE A 13 10.56 -7.72 21.89
CA PHE A 13 10.07 -7.56 20.53
C PHE A 13 10.71 -6.27 20.01
N GLN A 14 11.89 -6.38 19.40
CA GLN A 14 12.56 -5.31 18.69
C GLN A 14 11.93 -5.23 17.28
N PRO A 15 11.04 -4.26 17.00
CA PRO A 15 10.40 -4.15 15.69
C PRO A 15 11.35 -3.63 14.60
N GLU A 16 12.62 -3.36 14.96
CA GLU A 16 13.60 -2.62 14.16
C GLU A 16 14.51 -3.51 13.30
N LEU A 17 14.36 -4.83 13.35
CA LEU A 17 15.17 -5.72 12.50
C LEU A 17 14.61 -5.78 11.06
N LEU A 18 15.23 -4.97 10.20
CA LEU A 18 15.37 -5.11 8.73
C LEU A 18 14.36 -4.39 7.83
N ASP A 19 14.16 -3.09 8.08
CA ASP A 19 13.92 -2.12 7.01
C ASP A 19 15.29 -1.53 6.59
N GLU A 20 16.20 -2.37 6.10
CA GLU A 20 17.52 -1.92 5.64
C GLU A 20 17.32 -1.02 4.43
N VAL A 21 17.32 0.30 4.68
CA VAL A 21 17.18 1.32 3.66
C VAL A 21 18.38 1.16 2.71
N PRO A 22 18.16 0.79 1.43
CA PRO A 22 19.27 0.54 0.54
C PRO A 22 20.06 1.84 0.30
N PRO A 23 21.37 1.76 0.02
CA PRO A 23 22.19 2.96 -0.20
C PRO A 23 21.74 3.77 -1.42
N ARG A 24 20.96 3.15 -2.32
CA ARG A 24 20.34 3.78 -3.50
C ARG A 24 18.99 3.14 -3.76
N TRP A 25 18.07 3.89 -4.36
CA TRP A 25 16.79 3.36 -4.83
C TRP A 25 16.99 2.12 -5.71
N ASN A 26 16.21 1.06 -5.46
CA ASN A 26 16.10 -0.14 -6.28
C ASN A 26 14.60 -0.50 -6.46
N GLY A 27 14.27 -1.33 -7.45
CA GLY A 27 12.88 -1.70 -7.74
C GLY A 27 12.11 -2.25 -6.52
N PRO A 28 12.65 -3.24 -5.78
CA PRO A 28 11.99 -3.77 -4.59
C PRO A 28 11.65 -2.71 -3.53
N HIS A 29 12.57 -1.78 -3.26
CA HIS A 29 12.35 -0.70 -2.29
C HIS A 29 11.31 0.32 -2.77
N VAL A 30 11.29 0.61 -4.07
CA VAL A 30 10.22 1.43 -4.67
C VAL A 30 8.86 0.75 -4.50
N GLY A 31 8.76 -0.55 -4.81
CA GLY A 31 7.52 -1.31 -4.64
C GLY A 31 7.02 -1.30 -3.19
N ARG A 32 7.94 -1.46 -2.21
CA ARG A 32 7.63 -1.35 -0.79
C ARG A 32 7.08 0.05 -0.44
N ARG A 33 7.75 1.11 -0.87
CA ARG A 33 7.30 2.49 -0.59
C ARG A 33 5.98 2.85 -1.25
N LEU A 34 5.69 2.29 -2.42
CA LEU A 34 4.37 2.43 -3.03
C LEU A 34 3.29 1.67 -2.23
N CYS A 35 3.58 0.45 -1.78
CA CYS A 35 2.69 -0.29 -0.89
C CYS A 35 2.43 0.47 0.43
N ASP A 36 3.47 1.02 1.05
CA ASP A 36 3.35 1.85 2.25
C ASP A 36 2.48 3.08 1.98
N ALA A 37 2.72 3.78 0.87
CA ALA A 37 1.93 4.94 0.48
C ALA A 37 0.45 4.58 0.29
N MET A 38 0.16 3.47 -0.38
CA MET A 38 -1.20 2.95 -0.56
C MET A 38 -1.87 2.62 0.79
N ARG A 39 -1.11 2.03 1.73
CA ARG A 39 -1.57 1.72 3.08
C ARG A 39 -1.86 2.98 3.90
N THR A 40 -0.97 3.98 3.84
CA THR A 40 -1.16 5.30 4.47
C THR A 40 -2.38 6.01 3.88
N LEU A 41 -2.53 6.00 2.56
CA LEU A 41 -3.65 6.62 1.87
C LEU A 41 -5.00 6.04 2.30
N ALA A 42 -5.07 4.71 2.51
CA ALA A 42 -6.27 4.03 3.00
C ALA A 42 -6.68 4.43 4.44
N MET A 43 -5.75 4.97 5.23
CA MET A 43 -6.04 5.48 6.58
C MET A 43 -6.56 6.92 6.58
N LEU A 44 -6.35 7.67 5.49
CA LEU A 44 -6.78 9.05 5.37
C LEU A 44 -8.29 9.13 5.07
N PRO A 45 -9.01 10.12 5.65
CA PRO A 45 -10.40 10.39 5.26
C PRO A 45 -10.43 10.97 3.84
N MET A 46 -10.64 10.13 2.82
CA MET A 46 -10.69 10.57 1.42
C MET A 46 -12.11 10.94 0.96
N GLY A 47 -12.25 12.10 0.30
CA GLY A 47 -13.39 12.43 -0.56
C GLY A 47 -13.20 11.82 -1.94
N GLY A 48 -14.24 11.22 -2.51
CA GLY A 48 -14.15 10.36 -3.70
C GLY A 48 -13.63 11.08 -4.96
N GLY A 49 -12.65 10.46 -5.62
CA GLY A 49 -12.17 10.89 -6.94
C GLY A 49 -10.91 10.14 -7.37
N GLY A 50 -11.03 9.22 -8.33
CA GLY A 50 -9.89 8.51 -8.94
C GLY A 50 -10.14 8.24 -10.43
N SER A 51 -9.12 8.50 -11.26
CA SER A 51 -9.11 8.18 -12.69
C SER A 51 -8.96 6.67 -12.94
N ALA A 52 -9.30 6.15 -14.12
CA ALA A 52 -9.30 4.71 -14.44
C ALA A 52 -7.95 3.97 -14.24
N ALA A 53 -6.83 4.70 -14.16
CA ALA A 53 -5.50 4.17 -13.88
C ALA A 53 -5.14 4.14 -12.38
N TRP A 54 -5.98 4.75 -11.54
CA TRP A 54 -5.89 4.69 -10.10
C TRP A 54 -6.77 3.56 -9.56
N PRO A 55 -6.30 2.79 -8.58
CA PRO A 55 -7.16 1.82 -7.93
C PRO A 55 -8.31 2.55 -7.24
N ALA A 56 -9.54 2.05 -7.41
CA ALA A 56 -10.70 2.59 -6.72
C ALA A 56 -10.57 2.28 -5.23
N TYR A 57 -10.14 3.26 -4.44
CA TYR A 57 -10.09 3.19 -2.97
C TYR A 57 -11.45 3.47 -2.31
N CYS A 58 -12.51 3.63 -3.09
CA CYS A 58 -13.84 3.85 -2.54
C CYS A 58 -14.54 2.50 -2.36
N TYR A 59 -15.10 2.28 -1.17
CA TYR A 59 -16.30 1.45 -1.06
C TYR A 59 -17.27 1.89 -2.16
N GLU A 60 -17.76 0.95 -2.96
CA GLU A 60 -18.74 1.29 -3.99
C GLU A 60 -19.98 1.87 -3.30
N TRP A 61 -20.55 2.93 -3.88
CA TRP A 61 -21.76 3.57 -3.35
C TRP A 61 -22.90 2.56 -3.15
N ASP A 62 -22.92 1.49 -3.94
CA ASP A 62 -23.86 0.38 -3.83
C ASP A 62 -23.67 -0.45 -2.55
N ASP A 63 -22.43 -0.66 -2.08
CA ASP A 63 -22.13 -1.36 -0.82
C ASP A 63 -22.55 -0.51 0.40
N LEU A 64 -22.37 0.81 0.31
CA LEU A 64 -22.77 1.75 1.36
C LEU A 64 -24.30 1.90 1.44
N LEU A 65 -25.00 1.89 0.30
CA LEU A 65 -26.47 1.91 0.26
C LEU A 65 -27.07 0.62 0.84
N ALA A 66 -26.46 -0.54 0.56
CA ALA A 66 -26.88 -1.82 1.12
C ALA A 66 -26.72 -1.87 2.65
N GLN A 67 -25.60 -1.36 3.19
CA GLN A 67 -25.35 -1.28 4.63
C GLN A 67 -26.21 -0.19 5.33
N GLN A 68 -26.57 0.89 4.63
CA GLN A 68 -27.44 1.95 5.16
C GLN A 68 -28.87 1.45 5.35
N ALA A 69 -29.37 0.66 4.39
CA ALA A 69 -30.70 0.06 4.45
C ALA A 69 -30.87 -0.92 5.65
N GLN A 70 -29.77 -1.48 6.17
CA GLN A 70 -29.76 -2.38 7.31
C GLN A 70 -29.55 -1.69 8.68
N GLY A 71 -29.31 -0.37 8.72
CA GLY A 71 -29.10 0.36 9.98
C GLY A 71 -27.80 0.01 10.73
N GLU A 72 -26.89 -0.74 10.11
CA GLU A 72 -25.62 -1.19 10.72
C GLU A 72 -24.46 -0.22 10.45
N LEU A 73 -24.68 0.76 9.57
CA LEU A 73 -23.67 1.70 9.10
C LEU A 73 -23.16 2.62 10.21
N GLU A 74 -24.05 3.09 11.10
CA GLU A 74 -23.68 3.93 12.25
C GLU A 74 -22.92 3.14 13.33
N ARG A 75 -23.26 1.85 13.52
CA ARG A 75 -22.56 0.98 14.48
C ARG A 75 -21.18 0.58 13.95
N THR A 76 -21.07 0.21 12.68
CA THR A 76 -19.79 -0.12 12.04
C THR A 76 -18.88 1.11 11.96
N GLN A 77 -19.40 2.29 11.64
CA GLN A 77 -18.63 3.54 11.69
C GLN A 77 -18.22 3.91 13.11
N ALA A 78 -19.08 3.77 14.12
CA ALA A 78 -18.71 4.03 15.51
C ALA A 78 -17.66 3.03 16.05
N LEU A 79 -17.70 1.76 15.60
CA LEU A 79 -16.71 0.75 15.93
C LEU A 79 -15.35 1.02 15.25
N GLN A 80 -15.38 1.42 13.97
CA GLN A 80 -14.19 1.78 13.19
C GLN A 80 -13.55 3.11 13.63
N ASN A 81 -14.37 4.07 14.09
CA ASN A 81 -13.90 5.40 14.48
C ASN A 81 -13.29 5.46 15.89
N ARG A 82 -13.45 4.43 16.73
CA ARG A 82 -12.95 4.46 18.11
C ARG A 82 -11.44 4.35 18.25
N ILE A 83 -10.74 3.81 17.25
CA ILE A 83 -9.27 3.71 17.22
C ILE A 83 -8.79 3.82 15.76
N ARG A 84 -9.07 4.92 15.06
CA ARG A 84 -8.30 5.24 13.86
C ARG A 84 -6.92 5.67 14.31
N LEU A 85 -5.95 4.76 14.26
CA LEU A 85 -4.54 5.12 14.28
C LEU A 85 -4.31 5.97 13.03
N LEU A 86 -4.37 7.30 13.20
CA LEU A 86 -4.01 8.24 12.15
C LEU A 86 -2.54 8.00 11.78
N PRO A 87 -2.20 8.02 10.49
CA PRO A 87 -0.80 7.90 10.09
C PRO A 87 -0.01 9.07 10.68
N SER A 88 1.21 8.79 11.08
CA SER A 88 2.16 9.81 11.54
C SER A 88 2.46 10.81 10.42
N SER A 89 2.87 12.02 10.80
CA SER A 89 3.28 13.04 9.82
C SER A 89 4.40 12.55 8.89
N ARG A 90 5.30 11.69 9.39
CA ARG A 90 6.37 11.09 8.60
C ARG A 90 5.85 10.11 7.54
N GLU A 91 4.84 9.31 7.87
CA GLU A 91 4.19 8.41 6.91
C GLU A 91 3.45 9.19 5.83
N VAL A 92 2.74 10.26 6.21
CA VAL A 92 2.06 11.13 5.25
C VAL A 92 3.06 11.79 4.29
N GLN A 93 4.16 12.35 4.79
CA GLN A 93 5.20 12.95 3.93
C GLN A 93 5.81 11.94 2.95
N ARG A 94 6.08 10.71 3.41
CA ARG A 94 6.60 9.63 2.56
C ARG A 94 5.58 9.19 1.52
N MET A 95 4.31 9.07 1.90
CA MET A 95 3.21 8.79 0.99
C MET A 95 3.09 9.88 -0.08
N GLU A 96 3.03 11.15 0.30
CA GLU A 96 2.92 12.28 -0.63
C GLU A 96 4.08 12.29 -1.63
N ALA A 97 5.29 12.00 -1.17
CA ALA A 97 6.45 11.87 -2.03
C ALA A 97 6.34 10.70 -3.01
N ALA A 98 5.85 9.53 -2.56
CA ALA A 98 5.86 8.29 -3.34
C ALA A 98 4.68 8.15 -4.30
N ILE A 99 3.51 8.67 -3.92
CA ILE A 99 2.24 8.37 -4.59
C ILE A 99 2.17 8.93 -6.03
N CYS A 100 2.95 9.97 -6.34
CA CYS A 100 3.03 10.55 -7.67
C CYS A 100 3.98 9.79 -8.62
N TRP A 101 4.93 8.99 -8.11
CA TRP A 101 5.97 8.38 -8.93
C TRP A 101 5.45 7.56 -10.11
N PRO A 102 4.41 6.71 -9.96
CA PRO A 102 3.91 5.96 -11.11
C PRO A 102 3.45 6.89 -12.22
N ALA A 103 2.75 7.98 -11.90
CA ALA A 103 2.30 8.95 -12.90
C ALA A 103 3.48 9.70 -13.53
N GLU A 104 4.46 10.13 -12.74
CA GLU A 104 5.62 10.88 -13.23
C GLU A 104 6.50 10.06 -14.18
N TYR A 105 6.80 8.81 -13.83
CA TYR A 105 7.78 8.00 -14.55
C TYR A 105 7.16 7.01 -15.55
N LEU A 106 5.88 6.66 -15.39
CA LEU A 106 5.22 5.61 -16.20
C LEU A 106 4.00 6.11 -16.98
N ALA A 107 3.65 7.41 -16.96
CA ALA A 107 2.51 7.93 -17.73
C ALA A 107 2.47 7.49 -19.21
N PRO A 108 3.59 7.46 -19.96
CA PRO A 108 3.60 6.97 -21.35
C PRO A 108 3.38 5.45 -21.48
N LEU A 109 3.61 4.69 -20.39
CA LEU A 109 3.59 3.24 -20.33
C LEU A 109 2.38 2.77 -19.52
N ALA A 110 1.18 3.02 -20.04
CA ALA A 110 -0.08 2.80 -19.33
C ALA A 110 -0.25 1.38 -18.75
N HIS A 111 0.32 0.35 -19.38
CA HIS A 111 0.28 -1.03 -18.89
C HIS A 111 1.15 -1.24 -17.64
N LEU A 112 2.32 -0.59 -17.55
CA LEU A 112 3.17 -0.61 -16.36
C LEU A 112 2.58 0.26 -15.25
N LEU A 113 2.08 1.45 -15.59
CA LEU A 113 1.36 2.32 -14.65
C LEU A 113 0.23 1.55 -13.95
N ARG A 114 -0.61 0.85 -14.72
CA ARG A 114 -1.70 0.02 -14.18
C ARG A 114 -1.16 -1.13 -13.32
N ALA A 115 -0.13 -1.84 -13.76
CA ALA A 115 0.42 -2.97 -13.02
C ALA A 115 1.03 -2.53 -11.69
N VAL A 116 1.84 -1.47 -11.69
CA VAL A 116 2.47 -0.90 -10.50
C VAL A 116 1.41 -0.50 -9.47
N ASN A 117 0.43 0.31 -9.87
CA ASN A 117 -0.63 0.76 -8.96
C ASN A 117 -1.51 -0.41 -8.45
N ALA A 118 -1.86 -1.35 -9.32
CA ALA A 118 -2.73 -2.46 -8.97
C ALA A 118 -2.05 -3.44 -7.99
N VAL A 119 -0.79 -3.79 -8.24
CA VAL A 119 -0.04 -4.71 -7.38
C VAL A 119 0.36 -4.02 -6.07
N ALA A 120 0.72 -2.73 -6.09
CA ALA A 120 0.96 -1.97 -4.86
C ALA A 120 -0.29 -1.90 -3.96
N LEU A 121 -1.48 -1.67 -4.53
CA LEU A 121 -2.75 -1.77 -3.78
C LEU A 121 -2.96 -3.19 -3.24
N ALA A 122 -2.73 -4.23 -4.05
CA ALA A 122 -2.93 -5.59 -3.59
C ALA A 122 -2.05 -5.87 -2.36
N HIS A 123 -0.77 -5.50 -2.41
CA HIS A 123 0.15 -5.66 -1.30
C HIS A 123 -0.22 -4.80 -0.08
N SER A 124 -0.78 -3.61 -0.26
CA SER A 124 -1.25 -2.81 0.87
C SER A 124 -2.44 -3.44 1.62
N LEU A 125 -3.17 -4.33 0.94
CA LEU A 125 -4.29 -5.12 1.47
C LEU A 125 -3.88 -6.55 1.88
N ASP A 126 -2.57 -6.82 1.99
CA ASP A 126 -2.00 -8.14 2.26
C ASP A 126 -2.46 -9.22 1.24
N ARG A 127 -2.62 -8.80 -0.03
CA ARG A 127 -2.91 -9.64 -1.20
C ARG A 127 -1.72 -9.68 -2.15
N ASP A 128 -1.79 -10.57 -3.14
CA ASP A 128 -0.75 -10.78 -4.15
C ASP A 128 -1.22 -10.47 -5.59
N SER A 129 -0.34 -10.68 -6.56
CA SER A 129 -0.66 -10.49 -7.98
C SER A 129 -1.67 -11.50 -8.51
N GLY A 130 -1.85 -12.65 -7.85
CA GLY A 130 -2.90 -13.63 -8.16
C GLY A 130 -4.29 -13.05 -7.91
N TRP A 131 -4.46 -12.28 -6.83
CA TRP A 131 -5.69 -11.56 -6.56
C TRP A 131 -6.05 -10.55 -7.67
N ILE A 132 -5.04 -9.87 -8.23
CA ILE A 132 -5.25 -8.97 -9.37
C ILE A 132 -5.61 -9.74 -10.63
N ALA A 133 -4.92 -10.85 -10.93
CA ALA A 133 -5.22 -11.68 -12.09
C ALA A 133 -6.65 -12.23 -12.03
N ALA A 134 -7.11 -12.66 -10.85
CA ALA A 134 -8.48 -13.13 -10.64
C ALA A 134 -9.53 -12.03 -10.92
N LYS A 135 -9.24 -10.77 -10.58
CA LYS A 135 -10.17 -9.64 -10.77
C LYS A 135 -10.11 -8.99 -12.15
N ARG A 136 -8.94 -8.96 -12.79
CA ARG A 136 -8.67 -8.18 -14.01
C ARG A 136 -8.27 -9.02 -15.21
N GLY A 137 -8.19 -10.34 -15.05
CA GLY A 137 -7.72 -11.27 -16.06
C GLY A 137 -6.20 -11.29 -16.23
N GLY A 138 -5.74 -12.20 -17.10
CA GLY A 138 -4.32 -12.46 -17.34
C GLY A 138 -3.70 -13.40 -16.30
N TYR A 139 -2.36 -13.39 -16.24
CA TYR A 139 -1.58 -14.28 -15.37
C TYR A 139 -0.91 -13.50 -14.24
N ALA A 140 -0.87 -14.09 -13.05
CA ALA A 140 -0.25 -13.49 -11.86
C ALA A 140 1.21 -13.10 -12.09
N ASP A 141 1.95 -13.90 -12.85
CA ASP A 141 3.35 -13.65 -13.20
C ASP A 141 3.49 -12.44 -14.12
N THR A 142 2.59 -12.26 -15.09
CA THR A 142 2.60 -11.07 -15.95
C THR A 142 2.34 -9.78 -15.17
N TRP A 143 1.46 -9.83 -14.16
CA TRP A 143 1.22 -8.68 -13.28
C TRP A 143 2.44 -8.36 -12.41
N ARG A 144 3.09 -9.40 -11.86
CA ARG A 144 4.30 -9.28 -11.06
C ARG A 144 5.47 -8.72 -11.90
N GLU A 145 5.74 -9.31 -13.06
CA GLU A 145 6.81 -8.89 -13.96
C GLU A 145 6.66 -7.43 -14.38
N ARG A 146 5.44 -7.00 -14.75
CA ARG A 146 5.18 -5.61 -15.12
C ARG A 146 5.29 -4.66 -13.93
N HIS A 147 4.87 -5.08 -12.74
CA HIS A 147 5.08 -4.31 -11.52
C HIS A 147 6.57 -4.11 -11.25
N ASP A 148 7.35 -5.18 -11.31
CA ASP A 148 8.80 -5.15 -11.03
C ASP A 148 9.54 -4.29 -12.07
N GLN A 149 9.21 -4.47 -13.35
CA GLN A 149 9.72 -3.63 -14.44
C GLN A 149 9.39 -2.14 -14.24
N GLY A 150 8.16 -1.83 -13.83
CA GLY A 150 7.73 -0.46 -13.55
C GLY A 150 8.49 0.14 -12.36
N CYS A 151 8.67 -0.63 -11.29
CA CYS A 151 9.45 -0.21 -10.12
C CYS A 151 10.92 0.05 -10.46
N ASP A 152 11.53 -0.75 -11.36
CA ASP A 152 12.90 -0.54 -11.82
C ASP A 152 13.07 0.72 -12.69
N ILE A 153 12.05 1.09 -13.48
CA ILE A 153 12.02 2.35 -14.22
C ILE A 153 11.96 3.53 -13.25
N ILE A 154 11.04 3.48 -12.28
CA ILE A 154 10.91 4.52 -11.24
C ILE A 154 12.23 4.64 -10.47
N ALA A 155 12.81 3.53 -10.01
CA ALA A 155 14.07 3.54 -9.27
C ALA A 155 15.21 4.19 -10.08
N ARG A 156 15.29 3.94 -11.39
CA ARG A 156 16.24 4.63 -12.28
C ARG A 156 15.98 6.13 -12.32
N GLY A 157 14.72 6.54 -12.44
CA GLY A 157 14.30 7.95 -12.41
C GLY A 157 14.74 8.65 -11.13
N LEU A 158 14.41 8.06 -9.97
CA LEU A 158 14.77 8.59 -8.66
C LEU A 158 16.29 8.72 -8.46
N ARG A 159 17.07 7.74 -8.93
CA ARG A 159 18.54 7.82 -8.91
C ARG A 159 19.07 8.95 -9.78
N SER A 160 18.53 9.13 -10.99
CA SER A 160 18.93 10.22 -11.90
C SER A 160 18.63 11.60 -11.31
N CYS A 161 17.50 11.73 -10.63
CA CYS A 161 17.09 12.95 -9.92
C CYS A 161 17.77 13.13 -8.55
N ARG A 162 18.64 12.19 -8.13
CA ARG A 162 19.34 12.20 -6.83
C ARG A 162 18.41 12.32 -5.62
N VAL A 163 17.22 11.71 -5.71
CA VAL A 163 16.27 11.66 -4.59
C VAL A 163 16.86 10.84 -3.45
N SER A 164 16.85 11.36 -2.23
CA SER A 164 17.30 10.65 -1.02
C SER A 164 16.43 9.41 -0.75
N VAL A 165 17.05 8.29 -0.39
CA VAL A 165 16.31 7.08 0.00
C VAL A 165 15.73 7.25 1.40
N PHE A 166 14.50 6.80 1.62
CA PHE A 166 13.81 6.86 2.91
C PHE A 166 13.00 5.62 3.20
#